data_AF-A0A3B9DCN1-F1
#
_entry.id   AF-A0A3B9DCN1-F1
#
_cell.length_a   1.000
_cell.length_b   1.000
_cell.length_c   1.000
_cell.angle_alpha   90.00
_cell.angle_beta   90.00
_cell.angle_gamma   90.00
#
_symmetry.space_group_name_H-M   'P 1'
#
loop_
_entity.id
_entity.type
_entity.pdbx_description
1 polymer ?
#
loop_
_entity_poly.entity_id
_entity_poly.type
_entity_poly.pdbx_seq_one_letter_code
_entity_poly.pdbx_strand_id
1 'polypeptide(L)'
;MRTLDSLTVPLLGGLRPESVRNLGYYDATLQQLWLQRPKRVGPLLAYLEEPGYYRRLNFDPELRDRVFESSWPSLVADLVSELERVQPDTVVAPHPRLDRHLDHQFASIALFEALAQWGRECDILLYTNHAIGNEAFPLGPRDGMTGLPAWNGEGLHLRRLFSHQLTVEDQRRKLVALEAMHDLRPFDLRDGNDVSQVSPLYDYFRRGARPNEIFLVTDLGGARAIYEEFLGEYEVSE
;
A
#
# COMPACT_ATOMS: atom_id res chain seq x y z
N MET A 1 -0.54 6.70 -15.79
CA MET A 1 -1.28 5.42 -15.65
C MET A 1 -1.54 5.09 -14.18
N ARG A 2 -0.53 4.78 -13.35
CA ARG A 2 -0.72 4.44 -11.91
C ARG A 2 -1.64 5.37 -11.11
N THR A 3 -1.50 6.68 -11.26
CA THR A 3 -2.38 7.65 -10.57
C THR A 3 -3.84 7.49 -10.98
N LEU A 4 -4.13 7.29 -12.26
CA LEU A 4 -5.49 7.06 -12.73
C LEU A 4 -6.02 5.74 -12.19
N ASP A 5 -5.21 4.68 -12.25
CA ASP A 5 -5.58 3.34 -11.79
C ASP A 5 -5.95 3.34 -10.30
N SER A 6 -5.19 4.05 -9.46
CA SER A 6 -5.49 4.20 -8.04
C SER A 6 -6.80 4.94 -7.74
N LEU A 7 -7.30 5.74 -8.69
CA LEU A 7 -8.54 6.50 -8.55
C LEU A 7 -9.74 5.76 -9.15
N THR A 8 -9.54 5.01 -10.23
CA THR A 8 -10.62 4.41 -11.02
C THR A 8 -10.89 2.95 -10.68
N VAL A 9 -9.87 2.14 -10.40
CA VAL A 9 -10.08 0.72 -10.08
C VAL A 9 -10.87 0.49 -8.80
N PRO A 10 -10.72 1.28 -7.72
CA PRO A 10 -11.57 1.10 -6.55
C PRO A 10 -13.07 1.30 -6.83
N LEU A 11 -13.43 2.02 -7.90
CA LEU A 11 -14.83 2.17 -8.34
C LEU A 11 -15.42 0.84 -8.84
N LEU A 12 -14.59 -0.04 -9.42
CA LEU A 12 -14.99 -1.40 -9.80
C LEU A 12 -15.31 -2.26 -8.57
N GLY A 13 -14.73 -1.91 -7.42
CA GLY A 13 -15.06 -2.49 -6.10
C GLY A 13 -16.30 -1.87 -5.45
N GLY A 14 -16.98 -0.93 -6.11
CA GLY A 14 -18.19 -0.28 -5.61
C GLY A 14 -17.94 0.93 -4.71
N LEU A 15 -16.70 1.42 -4.61
CA LEU A 15 -16.43 2.67 -3.90
C LEU A 15 -16.98 3.87 -4.68
N ARG A 16 -17.49 4.86 -3.94
CA ARG A 16 -17.86 6.15 -4.52
C ARG A 16 -16.61 6.96 -4.85
N PRO A 17 -16.61 7.77 -5.92
CA PRO A 17 -15.45 8.58 -6.30
C PRO A 17 -14.86 9.42 -5.17
N GLU A 18 -15.70 10.01 -4.32
CA GLU A 18 -15.29 10.89 -3.21
C GLU A 18 -14.67 10.10 -2.04
N SER A 19 -14.87 8.79 -2.00
CA SER A 19 -14.25 7.90 -1.01
C SER A 19 -12.85 7.43 -1.44
N VAL A 20 -12.44 7.67 -2.67
CA VAL A 20 -11.12 7.28 -3.21
C VAL A 20 -10.16 8.45 -3.14
N ARG A 21 -9.00 8.24 -2.51
CA ARG A 21 -8.06 9.31 -2.12
C ARG A 21 -6.64 8.93 -2.55
N ASN A 22 -6.11 9.62 -3.54
CA ASN A 22 -4.69 9.54 -3.90
C ASN A 22 -3.95 10.74 -3.30
N LEU A 23 -3.10 10.51 -2.30
CA LEU A 23 -2.33 11.58 -1.66
C LEU A 23 -1.27 12.19 -2.60
N GLY A 24 -0.91 11.57 -3.73
CA GLY A 24 -0.09 12.20 -4.76
C GLY A 24 1.41 12.27 -4.45
N TYR A 25 1.87 11.58 -3.39
CA TYR A 25 3.30 11.40 -3.13
C TYR A 25 3.96 10.58 -4.25
N TYR A 26 5.25 10.84 -4.48
CA TYR A 26 5.95 10.33 -5.65
C TYR A 26 6.44 8.89 -5.45
N ASP A 27 6.34 8.10 -6.52
CA ASP A 27 6.84 6.73 -6.60
C ASP A 27 8.34 6.66 -6.23
N ALA A 28 8.69 5.66 -5.43
CA ALA A 28 10.02 5.36 -4.90
C ALA A 28 10.66 6.43 -4.00
N THR A 29 9.86 7.28 -3.33
CA THR A 29 10.39 8.38 -2.50
C THR A 29 10.12 8.28 -1.01
N LEU A 30 9.26 7.36 -0.52
CA LEU A 30 8.80 7.44 0.87
C LEU A 30 9.90 7.19 1.91
N GLN A 31 10.84 6.29 1.62
CA GLN A 31 12.03 6.12 2.47
C GLN A 31 12.86 7.41 2.52
N GLN A 32 13.05 8.07 1.38
CA GLN A 32 13.82 9.30 1.31
C GLN A 32 13.13 10.45 2.05
N LEU A 33 11.78 10.51 1.99
CA LEU A 33 11.01 11.44 2.81
C LEU A 33 11.31 11.23 4.30
N TRP A 34 11.36 9.97 4.76
CA TRP A 34 11.69 9.62 6.14
C TRP A 34 13.14 10.03 6.50
N LEU A 35 14.12 9.63 5.69
CA LEU A 35 15.54 9.91 5.95
C LEU A 35 15.87 11.41 5.94
N GLN A 36 15.22 12.20 5.09
CA GLN A 36 15.59 13.61 4.88
C GLN A 36 14.74 14.60 5.66
N ARG A 37 13.92 14.14 6.60
CA ARG A 37 13.00 15.01 7.34
C ARG A 37 13.66 16.24 7.97
N PRO A 38 12.97 17.40 7.98
CA PRO A 38 11.66 17.68 7.36
C PRO A 38 11.76 18.14 5.90
N LYS A 39 12.87 17.86 5.20
CA LYS A 39 13.14 18.40 3.86
C LYS A 39 12.17 17.83 2.82
N ARG A 40 12.01 18.60 1.74
CA ARG A 40 11.21 18.22 0.57
C ARG A 40 12.00 17.26 -0.32
N VAL A 41 11.31 16.27 -0.88
CA VAL A 41 11.85 15.32 -1.85
C VAL A 41 11.07 15.45 -3.17
N GLY A 42 11.80 15.68 -4.26
CA GLY A 42 11.22 15.78 -5.60
C GLY A 42 10.93 14.41 -6.24
N PRO A 43 10.17 14.36 -7.34
CA PRO A 43 9.95 13.12 -8.08
C PRO A 43 11.25 12.60 -8.72
N LEU A 44 11.48 11.29 -8.67
CA LEU A 44 12.68 10.66 -9.27
C LEU A 44 12.52 10.36 -10.76
N LEU A 45 11.30 9.96 -11.18
CA LEU A 45 11.01 9.38 -12.50
C LEU A 45 10.15 10.29 -13.38
N ALA A 46 9.76 11.46 -12.90
CA ALA A 46 8.87 12.37 -13.62
C ALA A 46 9.37 13.80 -13.53
N TYR A 47 9.26 14.55 -14.63
CA TYR A 47 9.36 16.00 -14.60
C TYR A 47 7.94 16.57 -14.42
N LEU A 48 7.74 17.34 -13.35
CA LEU A 48 6.47 17.97 -13.04
C LEU A 48 6.68 19.48 -12.94
N GLU A 49 5.92 20.24 -13.71
CA GLU A 49 5.88 21.72 -13.58
C GLU A 49 5.25 22.14 -12.24
N GLU A 50 4.32 21.33 -11.75
CA GLU A 50 3.51 21.57 -10.57
C GLU A 50 3.66 20.38 -9.60
N PRO A 51 4.23 20.56 -8.40
CA PRO A 51 4.44 19.45 -7.47
C PRO A 51 3.16 18.67 -7.12
N GLY A 52 2.04 19.37 -6.97
CA GLY A 52 0.73 18.78 -6.66
C GLY A 52 -0.01 18.14 -7.84
N TYR A 53 0.65 17.95 -8.99
CA TYR A 53 0.00 17.50 -10.24
C TYR A 53 -0.90 16.27 -10.05
N TYR A 54 -0.40 15.23 -9.39
CA TYR A 54 -1.16 13.99 -9.18
C TYR A 54 -2.35 14.17 -8.24
N ARG A 55 -2.21 15.02 -7.22
CA ARG A 55 -3.27 15.31 -6.25
C ARG A 55 -4.46 15.99 -6.92
N ARG A 56 -4.22 16.79 -7.96
CA ARG A 56 -5.29 17.45 -8.75
C ARG A 56 -6.21 16.49 -9.50
N LEU A 57 -5.83 15.21 -9.63
CA LEU A 57 -6.65 14.21 -10.30
C LEU A 57 -7.72 13.60 -9.38
N ASN A 58 -7.69 13.88 -8.06
CA ASN A 58 -8.72 13.40 -7.14
C ASN A 58 -10.11 13.94 -7.51
N PHE A 59 -11.13 13.11 -7.27
CA PHE A 59 -12.53 13.50 -7.45
C PHE A 59 -13.02 14.44 -6.34
N ASP A 60 -12.56 14.22 -5.12
CA ASP A 60 -12.90 15.06 -3.98
C ASP A 60 -12.12 16.38 -4.00
N PRO A 61 -12.82 17.53 -3.94
CA PRO A 61 -12.20 18.85 -4.05
C PRO A 61 -11.33 19.22 -2.85
N GLU A 62 -11.63 18.71 -1.65
CA GLU A 62 -10.90 19.08 -0.44
C GLU A 62 -9.43 18.65 -0.51
N LEU A 63 -9.14 17.42 -0.92
CA LEU A 63 -7.74 16.99 -1.13
C LEU A 63 -7.18 17.53 -2.42
N ARG A 64 -7.99 17.61 -3.48
CA ARG A 64 -7.54 18.08 -4.79
C ARG A 64 -6.93 19.48 -4.69
N ASP A 65 -7.56 20.34 -3.90
CA ASP A 65 -7.23 21.76 -3.79
C ASP A 65 -6.35 22.04 -2.54
N ARG A 66 -6.06 21.02 -1.72
CA ARG A 66 -5.14 21.11 -0.57
C ARG A 66 -3.71 21.35 -1.06
N VAL A 67 -3.02 22.28 -0.41
CA VAL A 67 -1.60 22.56 -0.67
C VAL A 67 -0.79 21.27 -0.53
N PHE A 68 -0.02 20.94 -1.58
CA PHE A 68 0.82 19.75 -1.59
C PHE A 68 2.27 20.11 -1.28
N GLU A 69 2.84 19.40 -0.31
CA GLU A 69 4.27 19.39 -0.05
C GLU A 69 4.75 17.93 0.08
N SER A 70 5.74 17.57 -0.75
CA SER A 70 6.39 16.26 -0.71
C SER A 70 7.45 16.23 0.42
N SER A 71 6.99 16.20 1.67
CA SER A 71 7.80 16.03 2.88
C SER A 71 7.12 15.02 3.81
N TRP A 72 7.88 14.32 4.66
CA TRP A 72 7.28 13.35 5.59
C TRP A 72 6.26 13.95 6.55
N PRO A 73 6.51 15.13 7.19
CA PRO A 73 5.50 15.70 8.08
C PRO A 73 4.18 15.97 7.36
N SER A 74 4.23 16.37 6.09
CA SER A 74 3.04 16.55 5.26
C SER A 74 2.33 15.22 4.98
N LEU A 75 3.07 14.15 4.71
CA LEU A 75 2.49 12.81 4.47
C LEU A 75 1.73 12.32 5.70
N VAL A 76 2.35 12.43 6.88
CA VAL A 76 1.71 12.05 8.14
C VAL A 76 0.50 12.93 8.42
N ALA A 77 0.59 14.25 8.23
CA ALA A 77 -0.54 15.16 8.43
C ALA A 77 -1.72 14.88 7.48
N ASP A 78 -1.44 14.55 6.22
CA ASP A 78 -2.47 14.14 5.27
C ASP A 78 -3.15 12.84 5.70
N LEU A 79 -2.39 11.84 6.19
CA LEU A 79 -2.93 10.61 6.74
C LEU A 79 -3.78 10.84 8.00
N VAL A 80 -3.33 11.70 8.93
CA VAL A 80 -4.13 12.10 10.10
C VAL A 80 -5.45 12.73 9.66
N SER A 81 -5.42 13.63 8.68
CA SER A 81 -6.64 14.26 8.15
C SER A 81 -7.61 13.23 7.55
N GLU A 82 -7.11 12.20 6.87
CA GLU A 82 -7.96 11.12 6.35
C GLU A 82 -8.54 10.23 7.46
N LEU A 83 -7.77 9.94 8.51
CA LEU A 83 -8.26 9.21 9.69
C LEU A 83 -9.34 10.00 10.43
N GLU A 84 -9.16 11.31 10.61
CA GLU A 84 -10.15 12.20 11.20
C GLU A 84 -11.43 12.29 10.38
N ARG A 85 -11.31 12.30 9.06
CA ARG A 85 -12.45 12.36 8.13
C ARG A 85 -13.25 11.06 8.10
N VAL A 86 -12.57 9.92 8.01
CA VAL A 86 -13.21 8.60 7.83
C VAL A 86 -13.67 8.01 9.15
N GLN A 87 -12.96 8.29 10.24
CA GLN A 87 -13.13 7.67 11.55
C GLN A 87 -13.20 6.13 11.48
N PRO A 88 -12.22 5.45 10.85
CA PRO A 88 -12.33 4.02 10.55
C PRO A 88 -12.27 3.16 11.81
N ASP A 89 -13.06 2.09 11.85
CA ASP A 89 -12.90 1.00 12.83
C ASP A 89 -11.75 0.05 12.46
N THR A 90 -11.40 0.03 11.16
CA THR A 90 -10.38 -0.86 10.60
C THR A 90 -9.55 -0.15 9.53
N VAL A 91 -8.23 -0.31 9.58
CA VAL A 91 -7.30 0.08 8.53
C VAL A 91 -6.56 -1.15 7.99
N VAL A 92 -6.19 -1.10 6.70
CA VAL A 92 -5.46 -2.17 6.03
C VAL A 92 -4.20 -1.60 5.42
N ALA A 93 -3.04 -2.22 5.67
CA ALA A 93 -1.75 -1.74 5.16
C ALA A 93 -0.74 -2.89 4.98
N PRO A 94 0.30 -2.71 4.16
CA PRO A 94 1.41 -3.68 4.11
C PRO A 94 2.13 -3.80 5.46
N HIS A 95 2.60 -4.98 5.83
CA HIS A 95 3.43 -5.18 7.02
C HIS A 95 4.88 -4.74 6.69
N PRO A 96 5.45 -3.73 7.38
CA PRO A 96 6.77 -3.17 7.05
C PRO A 96 7.90 -4.20 7.02
N ARG A 97 7.82 -5.23 7.87
CA ARG A 97 8.84 -6.30 7.94
C ARG A 97 8.56 -7.51 7.06
N LEU A 98 7.39 -7.62 6.40
CA LEU A 98 7.07 -8.76 5.53
C LEU A 98 6.98 -8.39 4.05
N ASP A 99 6.76 -7.12 3.73
CA ASP A 99 6.76 -6.61 2.36
C ASP A 99 8.11 -5.95 2.06
N ARG A 100 8.77 -6.34 0.98
CA ARG A 100 10.11 -5.84 0.62
C ARG A 100 10.10 -4.48 -0.08
N HIS A 101 8.93 -3.98 -0.50
CA HIS A 101 8.86 -2.76 -1.30
C HIS A 101 8.95 -1.53 -0.39
N LEU A 102 9.96 -0.68 -0.57
CA LEU A 102 10.24 0.43 0.34
C LEU A 102 9.06 1.39 0.50
N ASP A 103 8.34 1.74 -0.57
CA ASP A 103 7.16 2.59 -0.41
C ASP A 103 6.03 1.90 0.37
N HIS A 104 5.89 0.57 0.28
CA HIS A 104 4.91 -0.14 1.12
C HIS A 104 5.30 -0.06 2.59
N GLN A 105 6.59 -0.27 2.89
CA GLN A 105 7.10 -0.20 4.25
C GLN A 105 6.89 1.19 4.84
N PHE A 106 7.36 2.24 4.14
CA PHE A 106 7.32 3.60 4.65
C PHE A 106 5.92 4.23 4.60
N ALA A 107 5.02 3.79 3.71
CA ALA A 107 3.61 4.16 3.80
C ALA A 107 2.97 3.65 5.10
N SER A 108 3.27 2.41 5.49
CA SER A 108 2.80 1.84 6.75
C SER A 108 3.43 2.51 7.98
N ILE A 109 4.73 2.85 7.93
CA ILE A 109 5.37 3.62 9.01
C ILE A 109 4.72 5.00 9.17
N ALA A 110 4.44 5.70 8.07
CA ALA A 110 3.72 6.99 8.12
C ALA A 110 2.30 6.83 8.67
N LEU A 111 1.60 5.75 8.30
CA LEU A 111 0.28 5.43 8.84
C LEU A 111 0.35 5.14 10.35
N PHE A 112 1.36 4.43 10.84
CA PHE A 112 1.51 4.14 12.26
C PHE A 112 1.78 5.41 13.08
N GLU A 113 2.58 6.35 12.56
CA GLU A 113 2.73 7.69 13.16
C GLU A 113 1.39 8.45 13.18
N ALA A 114 0.63 8.41 12.07
CA ALA A 114 -0.67 9.07 11.97
C ALA A 114 -1.71 8.47 12.92
N LEU A 115 -1.77 7.15 13.05
CA LEU A 115 -2.64 6.43 13.99
C LEU A 115 -2.30 6.77 15.45
N ALA A 116 -1.01 6.89 15.78
CA ALA A 116 -0.58 7.31 17.10
C ALA A 116 -1.00 8.75 17.42
N GLN A 117 -0.95 9.67 16.44
CA GLN A 117 -1.45 11.04 16.59
C GLN A 117 -2.98 11.11 16.70
N TRP A 118 -3.67 10.29 15.91
CA TRP A 118 -5.14 10.22 15.92
C TRP A 118 -5.69 9.62 17.22
N GLY A 119 -4.99 8.64 17.80
CA GLY A 119 -5.20 8.18 19.17
C GLY A 119 -6.52 7.44 19.44
N ARG A 120 -7.19 6.93 18.40
CA ARG A 120 -8.45 6.17 18.53
C ARG A 120 -8.22 4.68 18.28
N GLU A 121 -8.97 3.84 18.98
CA GLU A 121 -8.93 2.39 18.78
C GLU A 121 -9.39 2.02 17.37
N CYS A 122 -8.64 1.14 16.72
CA CYS A 122 -8.87 0.66 15.36
C CYS A 122 -8.15 -0.68 15.18
N ASP A 123 -8.78 -1.63 14.49
CA ASP A 123 -8.12 -2.86 14.05
C ASP A 123 -7.16 -2.53 12.89
N ILE A 124 -5.92 -3.02 12.96
CA ILE A 124 -4.90 -2.82 11.91
C ILE A 124 -4.64 -4.17 11.25
N LEU A 125 -5.08 -4.32 10.00
CA LEU A 125 -4.94 -5.54 9.21
C LEU A 125 -3.71 -5.43 8.31
N LEU A 126 -2.64 -6.15 8.66
CA LEU A 126 -1.39 -6.13 7.92
C LEU A 126 -1.29 -7.29 6.93
N TYR A 127 -0.86 -7.01 5.70
CA TYR A 127 -0.66 -8.02 4.64
C TYR A 127 0.74 -7.89 4.01
N THR A 128 1.09 -8.79 3.08
CA THR A 128 2.26 -8.61 2.22
C THR A 128 1.89 -8.87 0.77
N ASN A 129 2.31 -7.98 -0.12
CA ASN A 129 2.22 -8.20 -1.56
C ASN A 129 3.55 -8.77 -2.07
N HIS A 130 4.66 -8.14 -1.70
CA HIS A 130 6.01 -8.53 -2.09
C HIS A 130 6.74 -9.22 -0.93
N ALA A 131 6.41 -10.49 -0.68
CA ALA A 131 6.94 -11.20 0.47
C ALA A 131 8.48 -11.25 0.46
N ILE A 132 9.09 -10.85 1.58
CA ILE A 132 10.56 -10.92 1.76
C ILE A 132 11.05 -12.34 1.55
N GLY A 133 12.14 -12.49 0.79
CA GLY A 133 12.74 -13.78 0.47
C GLY A 133 11.93 -14.65 -0.51
N ASN A 134 10.71 -14.25 -0.91
CA ASN A 134 9.89 -15.05 -1.81
C ASN A 134 8.85 -14.21 -2.58
N GLU A 135 9.28 -13.53 -3.65
CA GLU A 135 8.37 -12.75 -4.52
C GLU A 135 7.28 -13.61 -5.18
N ALA A 136 7.47 -14.93 -5.29
CA ALA A 136 6.48 -15.83 -5.85
C ALA A 136 5.29 -16.08 -4.91
N PHE A 137 5.33 -15.60 -3.67
CA PHE A 137 4.20 -15.69 -2.74
C PHE A 137 2.93 -15.01 -3.32
N PRO A 138 1.72 -15.58 -3.11
CA PRO A 138 1.41 -16.83 -2.39
C PRO A 138 1.72 -18.09 -3.19
N LEU A 139 2.34 -19.10 -2.57
CA LEU A 139 2.70 -20.35 -3.26
C LEU A 139 1.46 -21.21 -3.58
N GLY A 140 1.58 -22.07 -4.61
CA GLY A 140 0.52 -23.00 -5.02
C GLY A 140 -0.37 -22.47 -6.16
N PRO A 141 -1.27 -23.34 -6.68
CA PRO A 141 -2.13 -23.04 -7.82
C PRO A 141 -3.14 -21.95 -7.48
N ARG A 142 -3.58 -21.16 -8.45
CA ARG A 142 -4.41 -19.94 -8.26
C ARG A 142 -5.69 -20.16 -7.44
N ASP A 143 -6.35 -21.30 -7.64
CA ASP A 143 -7.56 -21.74 -6.94
C ASP A 143 -7.30 -22.29 -5.53
N GLY A 144 -6.03 -22.41 -5.13
CA GLY A 144 -5.63 -22.73 -3.78
C GLY A 144 -5.70 -21.53 -2.84
N MET A 145 -6.02 -21.82 -1.57
CA MET A 145 -6.04 -20.85 -0.47
C MET A 145 -4.69 -20.14 -0.32
N THR A 146 -4.72 -18.85 0.01
CA THR A 146 -3.56 -18.09 0.46
C THR A 146 -3.12 -18.59 1.83
N GLY A 147 -1.89 -19.11 1.89
CA GLY A 147 -1.23 -19.46 3.15
C GLY A 147 -0.55 -18.27 3.82
N LEU A 148 0.16 -18.53 4.91
CA LEU A 148 0.99 -17.52 5.58
C LEU A 148 2.28 -17.27 4.78
N PRO A 149 2.77 -16.02 4.70
CA PRO A 149 4.09 -15.76 4.17
C PRO A 149 5.15 -16.41 5.07
N ALA A 150 6.27 -16.82 4.47
CA ALA A 150 7.38 -17.35 5.24
C ALA A 150 7.95 -16.26 6.15
N TRP A 151 8.15 -16.59 7.43
CA TRP A 151 8.77 -15.71 8.40
C TRP A 151 9.57 -16.54 9.40
N ASN A 152 10.85 -16.19 9.56
CA ASN A 152 11.78 -16.86 10.47
C ASN A 152 12.36 -15.90 11.53
N GLY A 153 11.87 -14.66 11.58
CA GLY A 153 12.24 -13.68 12.60
C GLY A 153 11.27 -13.66 13.78
N GLU A 154 11.48 -12.72 14.69
CA GLU A 154 10.56 -12.36 15.77
C GLU A 154 9.84 -11.04 15.44
N GLY A 155 8.90 -10.59 16.29
CA GLY A 155 8.36 -9.23 16.18
C GLY A 155 7.33 -9.00 15.07
N LEU A 156 6.46 -9.98 14.81
CA LEU A 156 5.26 -9.77 13.97
C LEU A 156 4.14 -9.00 14.69
N HIS A 157 4.22 -8.90 16.03
CA HIS A 157 3.30 -8.16 16.89
C HIS A 157 1.82 -8.31 16.52
N LEU A 158 1.39 -9.53 16.20
CA LEU A 158 0.01 -9.83 15.84
C LEU A 158 -0.79 -10.30 17.05
N ARG A 159 -2.07 -9.95 17.08
CA ARG A 159 -3.05 -10.45 18.04
C ARG A 159 -3.78 -11.68 17.54
N ARG A 160 -4.09 -11.70 16.23
CA ARG A 160 -4.80 -12.81 15.58
C ARG A 160 -4.47 -12.86 14.08
N LEU A 161 -4.69 -14.04 13.50
CA LEU A 161 -4.75 -14.20 12.05
C LEU A 161 -6.20 -14.06 11.60
N PHE A 162 -6.41 -13.34 10.51
CA PHE A 162 -7.72 -13.20 9.90
C PHE A 162 -7.68 -13.66 8.44
N SER A 163 -8.54 -14.61 8.11
CA SER A 163 -8.69 -15.16 6.75
C SER A 163 -10.03 -14.76 6.19
N HIS A 164 -10.05 -13.69 5.40
CA HIS A 164 -11.26 -13.19 4.77
C HIS A 164 -11.61 -14.08 3.56
N GLN A 165 -12.70 -14.84 3.66
CA GLN A 165 -13.13 -15.74 2.60
C GLN A 165 -13.78 -14.96 1.47
N LEU A 166 -13.39 -15.26 0.23
CA LEU A 166 -13.93 -14.65 -0.98
C LEU A 166 -14.85 -15.62 -1.70
N THR A 167 -16.05 -15.14 -2.06
CA THR A 167 -16.94 -15.92 -2.93
C THR A 167 -16.33 -16.05 -4.33
N VAL A 168 -16.85 -16.98 -5.13
CA VAL A 168 -16.44 -17.09 -6.55
C VAL A 168 -16.69 -15.78 -7.31
N GLU A 169 -17.73 -15.05 -6.94
CA GLU A 169 -18.04 -13.76 -7.56
C GLU A 169 -17.04 -12.67 -7.15
N ASP A 170 -16.63 -12.62 -5.88
CA ASP A 170 -15.58 -11.69 -5.43
C ASP A 170 -14.24 -11.97 -6.12
N GLN A 171 -13.90 -13.25 -6.29
CA GLN A 171 -12.70 -13.65 -7.04
C GLN A 171 -12.76 -13.18 -8.50
N ARG A 172 -13.93 -13.26 -9.15
CA ARG A 172 -14.12 -12.74 -10.52
C ARG A 172 -13.98 -11.23 -10.58
N ARG A 173 -14.59 -10.50 -9.64
CA ARG A 173 -14.46 -9.04 -9.55
C ARG A 173 -13.02 -8.62 -9.31
N LYS A 174 -12.29 -9.35 -8.46
CA LYS A 174 -10.87 -9.12 -8.22
C LYS A 174 -10.02 -9.30 -9.47
N LEU A 175 -10.32 -10.28 -10.33
CA LEU A 175 -9.63 -10.41 -11.62
C LEU A 175 -9.86 -9.22 -12.54
N VAL A 176 -11.10 -8.73 -12.61
CA VAL A 176 -11.43 -7.54 -13.42
C VAL A 176 -10.68 -6.31 -12.89
N ALA A 177 -10.61 -6.16 -11.55
CA ALA A 177 -9.84 -5.10 -10.92
C ALA A 177 -8.33 -5.22 -11.21
N LEU A 178 -7.76 -6.43 -11.15
CA LEU A 178 -6.35 -6.68 -11.50
C LEU A 178 -6.06 -6.38 -12.97
N GLU A 179 -6.96 -6.76 -13.88
CA GLU A 179 -6.82 -6.45 -15.31
C GLU A 179 -6.89 -4.94 -15.57
N ALA A 180 -7.63 -4.19 -14.76
CA ALA A 180 -7.73 -2.74 -14.85
C ALA A 180 -6.51 -1.99 -14.29
N MET A 181 -5.62 -2.65 -13.54
CA MET A 181 -4.32 -2.11 -13.12
C MET A 181 -3.34 -2.19 -14.29
N HIS A 182 -3.09 -1.08 -14.98
CA HIS A 182 -2.32 -1.10 -16.22
C HIS A 182 -0.84 -1.44 -16.00
N ASP A 183 -0.30 -1.18 -14.81
CA ASP A 183 1.09 -1.50 -14.47
C ASP A 183 1.32 -2.97 -14.10
N LEU A 184 0.27 -3.74 -13.87
CA LEU A 184 0.34 -5.19 -13.69
C LEU A 184 0.31 -5.95 -15.01
N ARG A 185 -0.06 -5.28 -16.11
CA ARG A 185 -0.06 -5.90 -17.43
C ARG A 185 1.39 -6.15 -17.86
N PRO A 186 1.68 -7.27 -18.53
CA PRO A 186 3.00 -7.53 -19.12
C PRO A 186 3.36 -6.57 -20.27
N PHE A 187 2.51 -5.57 -20.52
CA PHE A 187 2.60 -4.60 -21.60
C PHE A 187 2.69 -3.19 -21.00
N ASP A 188 3.84 -2.54 -21.17
CA ASP A 188 4.03 -1.14 -20.83
C ASP A 188 3.66 -0.26 -22.03
N LEU A 189 2.50 0.41 -21.95
CA LEU A 189 2.03 1.33 -22.99
C LEU A 189 2.85 2.63 -23.07
N ARG A 190 3.79 2.88 -22.16
CA ARG A 190 4.53 4.15 -22.11
C ARG A 190 5.53 4.32 -23.26
N ASP A 191 5.99 3.24 -23.88
CA ASP A 191 7.07 3.30 -24.87
C ASP A 191 6.90 2.37 -26.09
N GLY A 192 5.90 1.49 -26.11
CA GLY A 192 5.69 0.56 -27.23
C GLY A 192 6.74 -0.54 -27.35
N ASN A 193 7.47 -0.82 -26.26
CA ASN A 193 8.50 -1.86 -26.21
C ASN A 193 7.92 -3.28 -26.25
N ASP A 194 8.80 -4.23 -26.58
CA ASP A 194 8.50 -5.66 -26.70
C ASP A 194 7.91 -6.25 -25.41
N VAL A 195 6.96 -7.17 -25.59
CA VAL A 195 6.31 -7.92 -24.51
C VAL A 195 7.36 -8.78 -23.81
N SER A 196 7.79 -8.35 -22.62
CA SER A 196 8.53 -9.24 -21.74
C SER A 196 7.60 -10.34 -21.23
N GLN A 197 7.95 -11.61 -21.48
CA GLN A 197 7.20 -12.73 -20.89
C GLN A 197 7.43 -12.72 -19.38
N VAL A 198 6.42 -12.33 -18.61
CA VAL A 198 6.40 -12.52 -17.17
C VAL A 198 6.28 -14.03 -16.91
N SER A 199 7.21 -14.59 -16.14
CA SER A 199 7.09 -15.98 -15.70
C SER A 199 5.72 -16.18 -15.03
N PRO A 200 4.97 -17.25 -15.34
CA PRO A 200 3.69 -17.55 -14.68
C PRO A 200 3.79 -17.60 -13.15
N LEU A 201 5.00 -17.83 -12.62
CA LEU A 201 5.30 -17.82 -11.19
C LEU A 201 5.23 -16.41 -10.56
N TYR A 202 5.33 -15.34 -11.34
CA TYR A 202 5.23 -13.95 -10.88
C TYR A 202 3.98 -13.25 -11.39
N ASP A 203 3.12 -13.96 -12.13
CA ASP A 203 1.86 -13.44 -12.64
C ASP A 203 0.91 -13.01 -11.51
N TYR A 204 0.51 -11.73 -11.53
CA TYR A 204 -0.45 -11.15 -10.59
C TYR A 204 -1.84 -11.79 -10.70
N PHE A 205 -2.26 -12.28 -11.86
CA PHE A 205 -3.53 -13.00 -12.01
C PHE A 205 -3.52 -14.33 -11.26
N ARG A 206 -2.35 -14.95 -11.11
CA ARG A 206 -2.17 -16.14 -10.25
C ARG A 206 -2.09 -15.77 -8.77
N ARG A 207 -1.42 -14.66 -8.43
CA ARG A 207 -1.17 -14.25 -7.04
C ARG A 207 -2.40 -13.65 -6.36
N GLY A 208 -3.14 -12.80 -7.07
CA GLY A 208 -4.14 -11.94 -6.46
C GLY A 208 -5.53 -12.57 -6.33
N ALA A 209 -6.04 -13.28 -7.33
CA ALA A 209 -7.42 -13.79 -7.32
C ALA A 209 -7.54 -15.14 -6.57
N ARG A 210 -7.26 -15.12 -5.27
CA ARG A 210 -7.27 -16.26 -4.36
C ARG A 210 -8.64 -16.45 -3.70
N PRO A 211 -8.98 -17.64 -3.18
CA PRO A 211 -10.23 -17.84 -2.44
C PRO A 211 -10.29 -17.14 -1.08
N ASN A 212 -9.17 -16.59 -0.59
CA ASN A 212 -9.11 -15.84 0.65
C ASN A 212 -7.96 -14.82 0.67
N GLU A 213 -8.15 -13.76 1.45
CA GLU A 213 -7.10 -12.82 1.85
C GLU A 213 -6.67 -13.10 3.30
N ILE A 214 -5.36 -13.11 3.55
CA ILE A 214 -4.79 -13.31 4.88
C ILE A 214 -4.28 -11.97 5.43
N PHE A 215 -4.68 -11.66 6.66
CA PHE A 215 -4.21 -10.50 7.41
C PHE A 215 -3.65 -10.92 8.76
N LEU A 216 -2.53 -10.30 9.13
CA LEU A 216 -1.97 -10.31 10.48
C LEU A 216 -2.58 -9.11 11.21
N VAL A 217 -3.50 -9.37 12.13
CA VAL A 217 -4.26 -8.31 12.79
C VAL A 217 -3.52 -7.85 14.04
N THR A 218 -3.40 -6.55 14.20
CA THR A 218 -2.82 -5.90 15.38
C THR A 218 -3.63 -4.66 15.79
N ASP A 219 -3.21 -4.01 16.87
CA ASP A 219 -3.78 -2.76 17.38
C ASP A 219 -2.70 -1.66 17.43
N LEU A 220 -3.02 -0.50 18.01
CA LEU A 220 -2.07 0.59 18.19
C LEU A 220 -0.79 0.18 18.95
N GLY A 221 -0.91 -0.73 19.93
CA GLY A 221 0.22 -1.21 20.70
C GLY A 221 1.18 -2.04 19.86
N GLY A 222 0.64 -2.97 19.06
CA GLY A 222 1.46 -3.75 18.14
C GLY A 222 2.01 -2.94 16.96
N ALA A 223 1.24 -1.99 16.42
CA ALA A 223 1.75 -1.06 15.39
C ALA A 223 2.93 -0.22 15.92
N ARG A 224 2.86 0.24 17.17
CA ARG A 224 3.96 0.93 17.83
C ARG A 224 5.19 0.03 17.97
N ALA A 225 5.02 -1.22 18.40
CA ALA A 225 6.14 -2.15 18.53
C ALA A 225 6.79 -2.46 17.16
N ILE A 226 5.99 -2.64 16.10
CA ILE A 226 6.50 -2.82 14.73
C ILE A 226 7.26 -1.57 14.27
N TYR A 227 6.73 -0.37 14.54
CA TYR A 227 7.38 0.89 14.22
C TYR A 227 8.76 1.02 14.88
N GLU A 228 8.84 0.78 16.19
CA GLU A 228 10.08 0.88 16.98
C GLU A 228 11.13 -0.12 16.49
N GLU A 229 10.74 -1.38 16.26
CA GLU A 229 11.67 -2.40 15.74
C GLU A 229 12.14 -2.11 14.32
N PHE A 230 11.23 -1.74 13.42
CA PHE A 230 11.57 -1.48 12.02
C PHE A 230 12.55 -0.31 11.90
N LEU A 231 12.34 0.77 12.67
CA LEU A 231 13.22 1.94 12.62
C LEU A 231 14.50 1.79 13.44
N GLY A 232 14.49 0.95 14.48
CA GLY A 232 15.72 0.58 15.18
C GLY A 232 16.78 -0.03 14.25
N GLU A 233 16.37 -0.71 13.17
CA GLU A 233 17.30 -1.21 12.13
C GLU A 233 17.96 -0.08 11.32
N TYR A 234 17.30 1.08 11.19
CA TYR A 234 17.85 2.26 10.49
C TYR A 234 18.78 3.08 11.37
N GLU A 235 18.48 3.20 12.68
CA GLU A 235 19.31 3.96 13.63
C GLU A 235 20.66 3.30 13.93
N VAL A 236 20.76 1.97 13.79
CA VAL A 236 22.01 1.21 14.01
C VAL A 236 22.93 1.24 12.76
N SER A 237 22.43 1.74 11.63
CA SER A 237 23.14 1.75 10.34
C SER A 237 23.88 3.06 10.02
N GLU A 238 23.85 4.05 10.94
CA GLU A 238 24.70 5.26 10.93
C GLU A 238 25.93 5.10 11.84
#